data_AF-A0A0A6PII5-F1
#
_entry.id   AF-A0A0A6PII5-F1
#
_cell.length_a   1.000
_cell.length_b   1.000
_cell.length_c   1.000
_cell.angle_alpha   90.00
_cell.angle_beta   90.00
_cell.angle_gamma   90.00
#
_symmetry.space_group_name_H-M   'P 1'
#
loop_
_entity.id
_entity.type
_entity.pdbx_description
1 polymer ?
#
loop_
_entity_poly.entity_id
_entity_poly.type
_entity_poly.pdbx_seq_one_letter_code
_entity_poly.pdbx_strand_id
1 'polypeptide(L)'
;MQFLLVLSFVLQALENGTVLIFDEIELKLHQNLVAYLLELFENPAENKKGAQLICSFHNTYFMEFLKPEQLWFAEKNDQGQTELFPAAAFTDIKDLYQKDLEMLYRVGKFCAKPRDIYAIGVQDLSWARPR
;
A
#
# COMPACT_ATOMS: atom_id res chain seq x y z
N MET A 1 5.32 -25.44 2.96
CA MET A 1 5.34 -25.55 1.48
C MET A 1 5.00 -24.23 0.79
N GLN A 2 4.02 -23.45 1.25
CA GLN A 2 3.53 -22.25 0.56
C GLN A 2 4.57 -21.12 0.42
N PHE A 3 5.43 -20.93 1.43
CA PHE A 3 6.55 -19.97 1.37
C PHE A 3 7.53 -20.25 0.21
N LEU A 4 7.86 -21.52 -0.07
CA LEU A 4 8.80 -21.88 -1.13
C LEU A 4 8.27 -21.48 -2.52
N LEU A 5 6.95 -21.56 -2.73
CA LEU A 5 6.33 -21.12 -3.98
C LEU A 5 6.41 -19.60 -4.13
N VAL A 6 6.13 -18.85 -3.07
CA VAL A 6 6.27 -17.38 -3.10
C VAL A 6 7.72 -17.00 -3.39
N LEU A 7 8.68 -17.64 -2.72
CA LEU A 7 10.09 -17.40 -2.94
C LEU A 7 10.50 -17.68 -4.39
N SER A 8 10.00 -18.76 -5.00
CA SER A 8 10.31 -19.03 -6.42
C SER A 8 9.82 -17.94 -7.36
N PHE A 9 8.63 -17.37 -7.13
CA PHE A 9 8.12 -16.27 -7.94
C PHE A 9 8.90 -14.98 -7.71
N VAL A 10 9.26 -14.69 -6.44
CA VAL A 10 10.08 -13.53 -6.08
C VAL A 10 11.44 -13.59 -6.77
N LEU A 11 12.13 -14.73 -6.67
CA LEU A 11 13.44 -14.91 -7.30
C LEU A 11 13.33 -14.80 -8.81
N GLN A 12 12.33 -15.42 -9.43
CA GLN A 12 12.12 -15.31 -10.87
C GLN A 12 11.86 -13.86 -11.31
N ALA A 13 11.14 -13.08 -10.50
CA ALA A 13 10.88 -11.68 -10.80
C ALA A 13 12.17 -10.84 -10.72
N LEU A 14 12.94 -10.99 -9.64
CA LEU A 14 14.22 -10.29 -9.46
C LEU A 14 15.24 -10.69 -10.53
N GLU A 15 15.29 -11.98 -10.89
CA GLU A 15 16.18 -12.50 -11.93
C GLU A 15 15.82 -12.02 -13.34
N ASN A 16 14.57 -11.66 -13.61
CA ASN A 16 14.14 -11.25 -14.95
C ASN A 16 13.75 -9.78 -15.06
N GLY A 17 13.68 -9.04 -13.94
CA GLY A 17 13.19 -7.66 -13.92
C GLY A 17 11.69 -7.56 -14.25
N THR A 18 10.91 -8.59 -13.92
CA THR A 18 9.48 -8.64 -14.25
C THR A 18 8.60 -8.10 -13.14
N VAL A 19 7.34 -7.83 -13.47
CA VAL A 19 6.30 -7.47 -12.49
C VAL A 19 5.78 -8.72 -11.79
N LEU A 20 5.74 -8.71 -10.47
CA LEU A 20 5.12 -9.71 -9.62
C LEU A 20 3.91 -9.09 -8.93
N ILE A 21 2.76 -9.78 -9.02
CA ILE A 21 1.50 -9.32 -8.44
C ILE A 21 1.02 -10.31 -7.38
N PHE A 22 0.76 -9.82 -6.17
CA PHE A 22 0.12 -10.61 -5.11
C PHE A 22 -1.11 -9.91 -4.57
N ASP A 23 -2.22 -10.64 -4.51
CA ASP A 23 -3.37 -10.21 -3.72
C ASP A 23 -3.20 -10.71 -2.27
N GLU A 24 -3.42 -9.82 -1.31
CA GLU A 24 -3.36 -10.05 0.13
C GLU A 24 -2.08 -10.80 0.54
N ILE A 25 -0.93 -10.17 0.28
CA ILE A 25 0.40 -10.79 0.36
C ILE A 25 0.69 -11.43 1.73
N GLU A 26 0.11 -10.89 2.79
CA GLU A 26 0.25 -11.34 4.17
C GLU A 26 -0.56 -12.58 4.53
N LEU A 27 -1.56 -12.97 3.73
CA LEU A 27 -2.35 -14.18 4.03
C LEU A 27 -1.50 -15.46 4.05
N LYS A 28 -0.40 -15.46 3.30
CA LYS A 28 0.45 -16.63 3.09
C LYS A 28 1.79 -16.52 3.81
N LEU A 29 2.09 -15.38 4.41
CA LEU A 29 3.41 -15.02 4.90
C LEU A 29 3.33 -14.38 6.28
N HIS A 30 4.36 -14.65 7.10
CA HIS A 30 4.56 -13.89 8.32
C HIS A 30 4.86 -12.42 7.99
N GLN A 31 4.40 -11.49 8.82
CA GLN A 31 4.55 -10.03 8.57
C GLN A 31 6.00 -9.62 8.31
N ASN A 32 6.95 -10.12 9.11
CA ASN A 32 8.39 -9.86 8.90
C ASN A 32 8.91 -10.32 7.52
N LEU A 33 8.34 -11.38 6.94
CA LEU A 33 8.71 -11.82 5.59
C LEU A 33 8.18 -10.87 4.53
N VAL A 34 6.96 -10.36 4.70
CA VAL A 34 6.40 -9.35 3.80
C VAL A 34 7.23 -8.08 3.85
N ALA A 35 7.58 -7.59 5.05
CA ALA A 35 8.46 -6.44 5.23
C ALA A 35 9.81 -6.63 4.51
N TYR A 36 10.45 -7.79 4.70
CA TYR A 36 11.68 -8.13 4.00
C TYR A 36 11.51 -8.13 2.47
N LEU A 37 10.40 -8.64 1.95
CA LEU A 37 10.13 -8.60 0.50
C LEU A 37 9.99 -7.17 -0.01
N LEU A 38 9.29 -6.28 0.72
CA LEU A 38 9.17 -4.87 0.33
C LEU A 38 10.56 -4.20 0.24
N GLU A 39 11.40 -4.39 1.25
CA GLU A 39 12.78 -3.89 1.27
C GLU A 39 13.64 -4.49 0.15
N LEU A 40 13.47 -5.78 -0.14
CA LEU A 40 14.20 -6.50 -1.18
C LEU A 40 13.93 -5.90 -2.57
N PHE A 41 12.67 -5.58 -2.87
CA PHE A 41 12.30 -4.97 -4.15
C PHE A 41 12.72 -3.50 -4.24
N GLU A 42 12.81 -2.78 -3.12
CA GLU A 42 13.27 -1.40 -3.06
C GLU A 42 14.81 -1.28 -3.20
N ASN A 43 15.56 -2.28 -2.75
CA ASN A 43 17.02 -2.22 -2.69
C ASN A 43 17.68 -2.43 -4.08
N PRO A 44 18.36 -1.44 -4.67
CA PRO A 44 18.98 -1.59 -5.99
C PRO A 44 20.17 -2.55 -6.02
N ALA A 45 20.78 -2.84 -4.87
CA ALA A 45 21.85 -3.82 -4.77
C ALA A 45 21.34 -5.26 -4.95
N GLU A 46 20.10 -5.52 -4.54
CA GLU A 46 19.43 -6.82 -4.66
C GLU A 46 18.58 -6.87 -5.93
N ASN A 47 17.75 -5.86 -6.17
CA ASN A 47 16.88 -5.72 -7.33
C ASN A 47 17.60 -5.05 -8.52
N LYS A 48 18.66 -5.69 -9.02
CA LYS A 48 19.53 -5.13 -10.08
C LYS A 48 18.84 -4.94 -11.43
N LYS A 49 17.72 -5.62 -11.66
CA LYS A 49 16.97 -5.60 -12.92
C LYS A 49 15.69 -4.77 -12.85
N GLY A 50 15.42 -4.09 -11.74
CA GLY A 50 14.25 -3.22 -11.60
C GLY A 50 12.92 -3.98 -11.66
N ALA A 51 12.87 -5.18 -11.09
CA ALA A 51 11.63 -5.93 -10.89
C ALA A 51 10.65 -5.11 -10.05
N GLN A 52 9.35 -5.31 -10.24
CA GLN A 52 8.31 -4.56 -9.52
C GLN A 52 7.42 -5.51 -8.74
N LEU A 53 7.12 -5.16 -7.49
CA LEU A 53 6.13 -5.84 -6.67
C LEU A 53 4.89 -4.96 -6.58
N ILE A 54 3.75 -5.47 -7.03
CA ILE A 54 2.43 -4.86 -6.82
C ILE A 54 1.66 -5.77 -5.90
N CYS A 55 1.25 -5.27 -4.74
CA CYS A 55 0.47 -6.07 -3.81
C CYS A 55 -0.59 -5.28 -3.06
N SER A 56 -1.66 -5.96 -2.68
CA SER A 56 -2.63 -5.49 -1.69
C SER A 56 -2.29 -6.07 -0.31
N PHE A 57 -2.67 -5.33 0.73
CA PHE A 57 -2.52 -5.73 2.13
C PHE A 57 -3.55 -5.00 3.01
N HIS A 58 -3.92 -5.60 4.13
CA HIS A 58 -4.83 -5.07 5.15
C HIS A 58 -4.09 -4.57 6.39
N ASN A 59 -2.89 -5.07 6.66
CA ASN A 59 -2.11 -4.67 7.83
C ASN A 59 -1.40 -3.34 7.59
N THR A 60 -1.78 -2.31 8.35
CA THR A 60 -1.25 -0.95 8.23
C THR A 60 0.25 -0.86 8.53
N TYR A 61 0.80 -1.80 9.30
CA TYR A 61 2.24 -1.87 9.58
C TYR A 61 3.13 -1.79 8.33
N PHE A 62 2.68 -2.34 7.20
CA PHE A 62 3.48 -2.31 5.97
C PHE A 62 3.65 -0.91 5.36
N MET A 63 2.83 0.06 5.77
CA MET A 63 2.95 1.45 5.33
C MET A 63 4.26 2.11 5.78
N GLU A 64 4.88 1.61 6.86
CA GLU A 64 6.20 2.11 7.32
C GLU A 64 7.33 1.83 6.33
N PHE A 65 7.16 0.83 5.45
CA PHE A 65 8.16 0.40 4.46
C PHE A 65 7.96 1.05 3.09
N LEU A 66 6.94 1.88 2.92
CA LEU A 66 6.52 2.42 1.64
C LEU A 66 6.70 3.94 1.60
N LYS A 67 7.10 4.45 0.44
CA LYS A 67 7.09 5.88 0.15
C LYS A 67 5.69 6.34 -0.26
N PRO A 68 5.37 7.64 -0.15
CA PRO A 68 4.05 8.17 -0.53
C PRO A 68 3.58 7.81 -1.96
N GLU A 69 4.50 7.65 -2.92
CA GLU A 69 4.18 7.27 -4.30
C GLU A 69 3.91 5.76 -4.48
N GLN A 70 4.39 4.96 -3.54
CA GLN A 70 4.26 3.50 -3.55
C GLN A 70 3.01 3.03 -2.81
N LEU A 71 2.49 3.85 -1.89
CA LEU A 71 1.27 3.57 -1.15
C LEU A 71 0.04 4.09 -1.89
N TRP A 72 -0.85 3.18 -2.30
CA TRP A 72 -2.10 3.50 -2.98
C TRP A 72 -3.29 3.07 -2.16
N PHE A 73 -4.32 3.92 -2.17
CA PHE A 73 -5.58 3.67 -1.48
C PHE A 73 -6.68 3.36 -2.48
N ALA A 74 -7.64 2.53 -2.05
CA ALA A 74 -8.86 2.24 -2.78
C ALA A 74 -10.07 2.68 -1.95
N GLU A 75 -10.92 3.52 -2.53
CA GLU A 75 -12.15 3.98 -1.88
C GLU A 75 -13.32 3.98 -2.85
N LYS A 76 -14.53 3.69 -2.35
CA LYS A 76 -15.76 3.85 -3.14
C LYS A 76 -16.27 5.28 -3.04
N ASN A 77 -16.54 5.90 -4.18
CA ASN A 77 -17.25 7.16 -4.24
C ASN A 77 -18.76 6.99 -3.96
N ASP A 78 -19.52 8.08 -3.97
CA ASP A 78 -20.96 8.07 -3.63
C ASP A 78 -21.82 7.33 -4.66
N GLN A 79 -21.27 7.09 -5.85
CA GLN A 79 -21.89 6.27 -6.90
C GLN A 79 -21.49 4.78 -6.77
N GLY A 80 -20.73 4.42 -5.74
CA GLY A 80 -20.26 3.05 -5.48
C GLY A 80 -19.10 2.61 -6.37
N GLN A 81 -18.51 3.50 -7.16
CA GLN A 81 -17.37 3.22 -8.03
C GLN A 81 -16.07 3.29 -7.22
N THR A 82 -15.14 2.36 -7.48
CA THR A 82 -13.82 2.38 -6.84
C THR A 82 -12.91 3.41 -7.51
N GLU A 83 -12.36 4.30 -6.72
CA GLU A 83 -11.29 5.23 -7.10
C GLU A 83 -9.98 4.79 -6.44
N LEU A 84 -8.88 4.90 -7.18
CA LEU A 84 -7.53 4.63 -6.70
C LEU A 84 -6.72 5.92 -6.70
N PHE A 85 -5.99 6.18 -5.62
CA PHE A 85 -5.13 7.36 -5.53
C PHE A 85 -3.91 7.09 -4.62
N PRO A 86 -2.74 7.63 -4.94
CA PRO A 86 -1.54 7.47 -4.11
C PRO A 86 -1.59 8.40 -2.89
N ALA A 87 -0.87 8.04 -1.83
CA ALA A 87 -0.65 8.93 -0.68
C ALA A 87 0.06 10.23 -1.09
N ALA A 88 0.92 10.18 -2.11
CA ALA A 88 1.60 11.35 -2.67
C ALA A 88 0.66 12.42 -3.27
N ALA A 89 -0.62 12.08 -3.54
CA ALA A 89 -1.58 13.06 -4.05
C ALA A 89 -2.03 14.08 -2.98
N PHE A 90 -1.73 13.83 -1.70
CA PHE A 90 -2.06 14.71 -0.57
C PHE A 90 -1.03 15.82 -0.40
N THR A 91 -1.05 16.80 -1.32
CA THR A 91 -0.10 17.92 -1.36
C THR A 91 -0.28 18.94 -0.23
N ASP A 92 -1.41 18.90 0.49
CA ASP A 92 -1.72 19.76 1.63
C ASP A 92 -1.03 19.29 2.94
N ILE A 93 -0.56 18.05 3.00
CA ILE A 93 0.19 17.51 4.13
C ILE A 93 1.66 17.96 4.03
N LYS A 94 2.04 18.94 4.85
CA LYS A 94 3.43 19.41 4.94
C LYS A 94 4.38 18.30 5.36
N ASP A 95 5.52 18.24 4.67
CA ASP A 95 6.62 17.30 4.93
C ASP A 95 6.18 15.82 4.89
N LEU A 96 5.22 15.46 4.04
CA LEU A 96 4.62 14.13 3.94
C LEU A 96 5.66 12.98 3.95
N TYR A 97 6.76 13.13 3.23
CA TYR A 97 7.85 12.15 3.13
C TYR A 97 8.61 11.90 4.45
N GLN A 98 8.46 12.79 5.43
CA GLN A 98 9.06 12.66 6.77
C GLN A 98 8.03 12.23 7.81
N LYS A 99 6.77 12.01 7.40
CA LYS A 99 5.69 11.61 8.30
C LYS A 99 5.54 10.09 8.32
N ASP A 100 5.06 9.63 9.47
CA ASP A 100 4.54 8.28 9.63
C ASP A 100 3.21 8.15 8.87
N LEU A 101 3.25 7.45 7.73
CA LEU A 101 2.10 7.22 6.87
C LEU A 101 1.04 6.34 7.56
N GLU A 102 1.46 5.40 8.40
CA GLU A 102 0.55 4.55 9.16
C GLU A 102 -0.27 5.42 10.12
N MET A 103 0.41 6.28 10.89
CA MET A 103 -0.25 7.18 11.83
C MET A 103 -1.24 8.11 11.12
N LEU A 104 -0.85 8.71 9.99
CA LEU A 104 -1.71 9.56 9.18
C LEU A 104 -2.95 8.81 8.67
N TYR A 105 -2.79 7.58 8.19
CA TYR A 105 -3.92 6.72 7.83
C TYR A 105 -4.81 6.44 9.05
N ARG A 106 -4.24 6.08 10.19
CA ARG A 106 -4.97 5.75 11.43
C ARG A 106 -5.75 6.94 11.98
N VAL A 107 -5.27 8.18 11.85
CA VAL A 107 -6.05 9.39 12.21
C VAL A 107 -7.01 9.85 11.12
N GLY A 108 -7.06 9.17 9.96
CA GLY A 108 -8.03 9.41 8.89
C GLY A 108 -7.64 10.49 7.87
N LYS A 109 -6.35 10.82 7.75
CA LYS A 109 -5.89 11.86 6.81
C LYS A 109 -5.97 11.48 5.35
N PHE A 110 -5.96 10.18 5.03
CA PHE A 110 -5.99 9.67 3.66
C PHE A 110 -7.36 9.16 3.19
N CYS A 111 -8.42 9.36 3.99
CA CYS A 111 -9.71 8.68 3.78
C CYS A 111 -9.52 7.15 3.72
N ALA A 112 -10.16 6.46 2.75
CA ALA A 112 -9.98 5.03 2.49
C ALA A 112 -10.19 4.11 3.72
N LYS A 113 -11.14 4.51 4.57
CA LYS A 113 -11.68 3.71 5.66
C LYS A 113 -13.11 3.30 5.34
N PRO A 114 -13.62 2.22 5.95
CA PRO A 114 -15.04 1.91 5.87
C PRO A 114 -15.87 3.14 6.25
N ARG A 115 -16.74 3.59 5.35
CA ARG A 115 -17.73 4.63 5.66
C ARG A 115 -18.67 4.04 6.70
N ASP A 116 -18.87 4.75 7.81
CA ASP A 116 -19.68 4.26 8.93
C ASP A 116 -21.04 3.74 8.44
N ILE A 117 -21.32 2.47 8.75
CA ILE A 117 -22.62 1.81 8.52
C ILE A 117 -23.72 2.40 9.43
N TYR A 118 -23.38 3.40 10.25
CA TYR A 118 -24.28 4.16 11.14
C TYR A 118 -24.37 5.66 10.81
N ALA A 119 -23.92 6.09 9.62
CA ALA A 119 -23.96 7.49 9.22
C ALA A 119 -25.38 8.00 8.89
N ILE A 120 -26.26 8.01 9.89
CA ILE A 120 -27.28 9.05 10.01
C ILE A 120 -26.54 10.28 10.56
N GLY A 121 -25.82 11.01 9.70
CA GLY A 121 -25.26 12.33 10.05
C GLY A 121 -23.75 12.48 10.17
N VAL A 122 -22.92 11.56 9.66
CA VAL A 122 -21.48 11.83 9.51
C VAL A 122 -21.28 12.72 8.28
N GLN A 123 -20.67 13.88 8.49
CA GLN A 123 -20.36 14.88 7.48
C GLN A 123 -19.60 14.28 6.30
N ASP A 124 -19.95 14.76 5.11
CA ASP A 124 -19.25 14.49 3.86
C ASP A 124 -17.73 14.70 4.02
N LEU A 125 -16.97 13.59 3.92
CA LEU A 125 -15.50 13.59 3.97
C LEU A 125 -14.88 13.93 2.61
N SER A 126 -15.67 14.43 1.63
CA SER A 126 -15.18 14.92 0.33
C SER A 126 -14.03 15.93 0.44
N TRP A 127 -13.96 16.68 1.55
CA TRP A 127 -12.88 17.64 1.81
C TRP A 127 -11.51 16.99 2.02
N ALA A 128 -11.46 15.71 2.38
CA ALA A 128 -10.23 14.96 2.62
C ALA A 128 -9.75 14.18 1.37
N ARG A 129 -10.25 14.53 0.19
CA ARG A 129 -9.73 13.99 -1.08
C ARG A 129 -8.48 14.74 -1.51
N PRO A 130 -7.53 14.06 -2.18
CA PRO A 130 -6.41 14.75 -2.81
C PRO A 130 -6.94 15.78 -3.81
N ARG A 131 -6.32 16.97 -3.84
CA ARG A 131 -6.69 18.07 -4.75
C ARG A 131 -6.10 17.88 -6.14
#